data_AF-A0A246HNI9-F1
#
_entry.id   AF-A0A246HNI9-F1
#
_cell.length_a   1.000
_cell.length_b   1.000
_cell.length_c   1.000
_cell.angle_alpha   90.00
_cell.angle_beta   90.00
_cell.angle_gamma   90.00
#
_symmetry.space_group_name_H-M   'P 1'
#
loop_
_entity.id
_entity.type
_entity.pdbx_description
1 polymer ?
#
loop_
_entity_poly.entity_id
_entity_poly.type
_entity_poly.pdbx_seq_one_letter_code
_entity_poly.pdbx_strand_id
1 'polypeptide(L)'
;MIGPAMMSEASHQIRTHLQCGDVELAHAVGIAALRDTPDDPAVVSALLELTAKLRSECMDMAIRKMDGSAIYAATEALLREVNVLTGQDLYGRFGP
;
A
#
# COMPACT_ATOMS: atom_id res chain seq x y z
N MET A 1 1.16 23.60 23.68
CA MET A 1 -0.01 22.70 23.57
C MET A 1 0.07 22.08 22.19
N ILE A 2 0.63 20.87 22.07
CA ILE A 2 0.77 20.19 20.77
C ILE A 2 -0.55 19.44 20.56
N GLY A 3 -1.36 19.91 19.61
CA GLY A 3 -2.60 19.23 19.22
C GLY A 3 -2.30 17.82 18.69
N PRO A 4 -3.30 16.91 18.69
CA PRO A 4 -3.11 15.56 18.16
C PRO A 4 -2.59 15.70 16.73
N ALA A 5 -1.49 15.01 16.41
CA ALA A 5 -0.93 14.99 15.07
C ALA A 5 -2.07 14.70 14.09
N MET A 6 -2.45 15.70 13.29
CA MET A 6 -3.54 15.54 12.33
C MET A 6 -3.13 14.40 11.40
N MET A 7 -3.88 13.30 11.44
CA MET A 7 -3.80 12.30 10.38
C MET A 7 -4.02 13.04 9.06
N SER A 8 -3.08 12.92 8.12
CA SER A 8 -3.27 13.40 6.76
C SER A 8 -4.60 12.84 6.23
N GLU A 9 -5.48 13.68 5.69
CA GLU A 9 -6.81 13.26 5.20
C GLU A 9 -6.68 12.11 4.19
N ALA A 10 -5.66 12.18 3.34
CA ALA A 10 -5.30 11.10 2.42
C ALA A 10 -4.93 9.81 3.17
N SER A 11 -4.13 9.88 4.23
CA SER A 11 -3.78 8.69 5.04
C SER A 11 -5.00 8.03 5.71
N HIS A 12 -6.02 8.82 6.05
CA HIS A 12 -7.28 8.30 6.56
C HIS A 12 -8.08 7.63 5.45
N GLN A 13 -8.23 8.29 4.29
CA GLN A 13 -8.92 7.73 3.12
C GLN A 13 -8.30 6.41 2.64
N ILE A 14 -6.96 6.32 2.58
CA ILE A 14 -6.25 5.09 2.23
C ILE A 14 -6.67 3.94 3.16
N ARG A 15 -6.65 4.16 4.48
CA ARG A 15 -7.04 3.13 5.46
C ARG A 15 -8.51 2.75 5.36
N THR A 16 -9.40 3.71 5.08
CA THR A 16 -10.81 3.42 4.84
C THR A 16 -10.99 2.52 3.62
N HIS A 17 -10.31 2.80 2.51
CA HIS A 17 -10.34 1.94 1.32
C HIS A 17 -9.77 0.54 1.61
N LEU A 18 -8.68 0.44 2.38
CA LEU A 18 -8.13 -0.85 2.82
C LEU A 18 -9.13 -1.68 3.63
N GLN A 19 -9.90 -1.05 4.52
CA GLN A 19 -10.95 -1.71 5.30
C GLN A 19 -12.10 -2.21 4.44
N CYS A 20 -12.43 -1.49 3.36
CA CYS A 20 -13.43 -1.90 2.38
C CYS A 20 -12.93 -2.96 1.38
N GLY A 21 -11.61 -3.17 1.31
CA GLY A 21 -10.98 -4.08 0.35
C GLY A 21 -10.63 -3.43 -1.00
N ASP A 22 -10.79 -2.11 -1.12
CA ASP A 22 -10.55 -1.35 -2.35
C ASP A 22 -9.07 -0.96 -2.49
N VAL A 23 -8.21 -1.94 -2.75
CA VAL A 23 -6.75 -1.74 -2.75
C VAL A 23 -6.26 -0.81 -3.88
N GLU A 24 -6.94 -0.79 -5.02
CA GLU A 24 -6.63 0.10 -6.14
C GLU A 24 -6.97 1.56 -5.83
N LEU A 25 -8.08 1.81 -5.13
CA LEU A 25 -8.46 3.16 -4.69
C LEU A 25 -7.50 3.66 -3.60
N ALA A 26 -7.12 2.78 -2.66
CA ALA A 26 -6.10 3.08 -1.67
C ALA A 26 -4.76 3.49 -2.33
N HIS A 27 -4.33 2.79 -3.37
CA HIS A 27 -3.15 3.15 -4.15
C HIS A 27 -3.29 4.51 -4.86
N ALA A 28 -4.42 4.75 -5.53
CA ALA A 28 -4.67 5.99 -6.26
C ALA A 28 -4.64 7.24 -5.36
N VAL A 29 -5.25 7.16 -4.17
CA VAL A 29 -5.20 8.23 -3.17
C VAL A 29 -3.77 8.50 -2.72
N GLY A 30 -2.99 7.45 -2.47
CA GLY A 30 -1.59 7.59 -2.07
C GLY A 30 -0.71 8.25 -3.12
N ILE A 31 -0.85 7.86 -4.41
CA ILE A 31 -0.14 8.52 -5.51
C ILE A 31 -0.49 10.01 -5.58
N ALA A 32 -1.78 10.34 -5.50
CA ALA A 32 -2.23 11.72 -5.58
C ALA A 32 -1.64 12.54 -4.42
N ALA A 33 -1.68 12.02 -3.20
CA ALA A 33 -1.17 12.71 -2.03
C ALA A 33 0.36 12.90 -2.06
N LEU A 34 1.12 11.88 -2.45
CA LEU A 34 2.58 11.97 -2.56
C LEU A 34 3.06 12.86 -3.71
N ARG A 35 2.20 13.11 -4.71
CA ARG A 35 2.49 14.10 -5.76
C ARG A 35 2.50 15.53 -5.19
N ASP A 36 1.57 15.83 -4.31
CA ASP A 36 1.41 17.17 -3.74
C ASP A 36 2.34 17.39 -2.55
N THR A 37 2.52 16.36 -1.71
CA THR A 37 3.44 16.37 -0.58
C THR A 37 4.32 15.12 -0.62
N PRO A 38 5.45 15.19 -1.35
CA PRO A 38 6.44 14.12 -1.34
C PRO A 38 6.85 13.78 0.10
N ASP A 39 7.01 12.50 0.39
CA ASP A 39 7.46 11.99 1.68
C ASP A 39 6.53 12.28 2.88
N ASP A 40 5.23 12.57 2.67
CA ASP A 40 4.25 12.67 3.78
C ASP A 40 4.30 11.38 4.62
N PRO A 41 4.81 11.43 5.88
CA PRO A 41 5.03 10.22 6.66
C PRO A 41 3.74 9.47 6.99
N ALA A 42 2.62 10.18 7.11
CA ALA A 42 1.32 9.57 7.40
C ALA A 42 0.79 8.80 6.18
N VAL A 43 0.99 9.35 4.97
CA VAL A 43 0.63 8.68 3.71
C VAL A 43 1.55 7.49 3.45
N VAL A 44 2.87 7.66 3.59
CA VAL A 44 3.83 6.55 3.48
C VAL A 44 3.48 5.44 4.46
N SER A 45 3.19 5.77 5.73
CA SER A 45 2.75 4.77 6.71
C SER A 45 1.49 4.03 6.29
N ALA A 46 0.49 4.71 5.70
CA ALA A 46 -0.72 4.04 5.21
C ALA A 46 -0.44 3.16 3.98
N LEU A 47 0.48 3.57 3.10
CA LEU A 47 0.93 2.75 1.97
C LEU A 47 1.73 1.52 2.42
N LEU A 48 2.49 1.58 3.52
CA LEU A 48 3.12 0.41 4.13
C LEU A 48 2.09 -0.62 4.63
N GLU A 49 0.92 -0.17 5.10
CA GLU A 49 -0.20 -1.07 5.45
C GLU A 49 -0.78 -1.73 4.19
N LEU A 50 -0.90 -0.97 3.08
CA LEU A 50 -1.30 -1.51 1.78
C LEU A 50 -0.31 -2.58 1.26
N THR A 51 1.01 -2.35 1.31
CA THR A 51 1.98 -3.38 0.88
C THR A 51 1.88 -4.64 1.73
N ALA A 52 1.60 -4.51 3.04
CA ALA A 52 1.41 -5.66 3.91
C ALA A 52 0.19 -6.49 3.53
N LYS A 53 -0.93 -5.84 3.21
CA LYS A 53 -2.14 -6.50 2.73
C LYS A 53 -1.89 -7.23 1.41
N LEU A 54 -1.31 -6.55 0.41
CA LEU A 54 -1.03 -7.14 -0.90
C LEU A 54 -0.06 -8.33 -0.81
N ARG A 55 0.99 -8.24 0.04
CA ARG A 55 1.89 -9.37 0.31
C ARG A 55 1.14 -10.56 0.92
N SER A 56 0.26 -10.31 1.90
CA SER A 56 -0.57 -11.36 2.50
C SER A 56 -1.45 -12.04 1.47
N GLU A 57 -2.10 -11.27 0.58
CA GLU A 57 -2.96 -11.81 -0.47
C GLU A 57 -2.17 -12.63 -1.50
N CYS A 58 -0.99 -12.18 -1.90
CA CYS A 58 -0.08 -12.95 -2.73
C CYS A 58 0.31 -14.28 -2.08
N MET A 59 0.64 -14.27 -0.78
CA MET A 59 0.97 -15.48 -0.03
C MET A 59 -0.22 -16.44 0.05
N ASP A 60 -1.42 -15.94 0.36
CA ASP A 60 -2.64 -16.74 0.42
C ASP A 60 -2.96 -17.41 -0.93
N MET A 61 -2.81 -16.67 -2.03
CA MET A 61 -2.96 -17.21 -3.38
C MET A 61 -1.90 -18.25 -3.72
N ALA A 62 -0.64 -18.02 -3.36
CA ALA A 62 0.44 -18.98 -3.57
C ALA A 62 0.21 -20.28 -2.78
N ILE A 63 -0.24 -20.19 -1.53
CA ILE A 63 -0.63 -21.37 -0.72
C ILE A 63 -1.72 -22.19 -1.42
N ARG A 64 -2.64 -21.51 -2.11
CA ARG A 64 -3.73 -22.13 -2.89
C ARG A 64 -3.31 -22.55 -4.30
N LYS A 65 -2.02 -22.43 -4.67
CA LYS A 65 -1.48 -22.72 -6.02
C LYS A 65 -2.09 -21.86 -7.12
N MET A 66 -2.42 -20.61 -6.78
CA MET A 66 -2.95 -19.60 -7.71
C MET A 66 -1.88 -18.59 -8.16
N ASP A 67 -0.61 -18.83 -7.85
CA ASP A 67 0.55 -18.01 -8.23
C ASP A 67 0.82 -17.96 -9.75
N GLY A 68 0.18 -18.84 -10.53
CA GLY A 68 0.13 -18.74 -12.00
C GLY A 68 -1.10 -18.01 -12.55
N SER A 69 -1.98 -17.47 -11.70
CA SER A 69 -3.23 -16.85 -12.13
C SER A 69 -3.06 -15.37 -12.53
N ALA A 70 -3.96 -14.88 -13.37
CA ALA A 70 -4.00 -13.47 -13.75
C ALA A 70 -4.26 -12.54 -12.54
N ILE A 71 -5.02 -13.01 -11.55
CA ILE A 71 -5.31 -12.25 -10.32
C ILE A 71 -4.02 -12.09 -9.50
N TYR A 72 -3.25 -13.17 -9.31
CA TYR A 72 -1.95 -13.08 -8.65
C TYR A 72 -1.02 -12.09 -9.35
N ALA A 73 -0.91 -12.17 -10.68
CA ALA A 73 -0.07 -11.27 -11.46
C ALA A 73 -0.49 -9.79 -11.28
N ALA A 74 -1.79 -9.50 -11.24
CA ALA A 74 -2.30 -8.16 -11.01
C ALA A 74 -1.99 -7.67 -9.58
N THR A 75 -2.21 -8.50 -8.56
CA THR A 75 -1.89 -8.16 -7.16
C THR A 75 -0.39 -7.94 -6.96
N GLU A 76 0.47 -8.78 -7.56
CA GLU A 76 1.93 -8.62 -7.50
C GLU A 76 2.40 -7.36 -8.22
N ALA A 77 1.79 -7.03 -9.37
CA ALA A 77 2.08 -5.79 -10.09
C ALA A 77 1.76 -4.56 -9.23
N LEU A 78 0.57 -4.53 -8.61
CA LEU A 78 0.19 -3.44 -7.70
C LEU A 78 1.14 -3.36 -6.50
N LEU A 79 1.53 -4.50 -5.91
CA LEU A 79 2.51 -4.53 -4.83
C LEU A 79 3.83 -3.90 -5.25
N ARG A 80 4.32 -4.21 -6.46
CA ARG A 80 5.56 -3.62 -7.00
C ARG A 80 5.47 -2.11 -7.18
N GLU A 81 4.33 -1.60 -7.64
CA GLU A 81 4.10 -0.16 -7.78
C GLU A 81 4.11 0.55 -6.41
N VAL A 82 3.37 0.03 -5.43
CA VAL A 82 3.32 0.62 -4.09
C VAL A 82 4.69 0.55 -3.39
N ASN A 83 5.43 -0.54 -3.60
CA ASN A 83 6.79 -0.70 -3.08
C ASN A 83 7.77 0.38 -3.58
N VAL A 84 7.62 0.86 -4.82
CA VAL A 84 8.41 2.00 -5.32
C VAL A 84 8.11 3.27 -4.53
N LEU A 85 6.85 3.49 -4.15
CA LEU A 85 6.42 4.65 -3.37
C LEU A 85 6.89 4.59 -1.91
N THR A 86 6.99 3.39 -1.34
CA THR A 86 7.39 3.19 0.07
C THR A 86 8.87 2.90 0.27
N GLY A 87 9.61 2.64 -0.81
CA GLY A 87 11.01 2.22 -0.76
C GLY A 87 11.21 0.79 -0.25
N GLN A 88 10.17 -0.06 -0.30
CA GLN A 88 10.24 -1.46 0.12
C GLN A 88 10.58 -2.40 -1.05
N ASP A 89 11.25 -3.51 -0.75
CA ASP A 89 11.34 -4.67 -1.64
C ASP A 89 10.08 -5.56 -1.54
N LEU A 90 10.03 -6.64 -2.33
CA LEU A 90 8.91 -7.59 -2.32
C LEU A 90 8.68 -8.30 -0.97
N TYR A 91 9.66 -8.26 -0.07
CA TYR A 91 9.61 -8.85 1.25
C TYR A 91 9.33 -7.82 2.36
N GLY A 92 9.07 -6.57 1.99
CA GLY A 92 8.81 -5.46 2.92
C GLY A 92 10.07 -4.92 3.59
N ARG A 93 11.26 -5.23 3.08
CA ARG A 93 12.53 -4.68 3.57
C ARG A 93 12.82 -3.38 2.85
N PHE A 94 13.35 -2.40 3.58
CA PHE A 94 13.88 -1.20 2.95
C PHE A 94 15.23 -1.54 2.30
N GLY A 95 15.49 -0.98 1.12
CA GLY A 95 16.78 -1.12 0.45
C GLY A 95 17.96 -0.59 1.31
N PRO A 96 19.20 -0.98 0.99
CA PRO A 96 20.40 -0.37 1.58
C PRO A 96 20.55 1.11 1.23
#